data_AF-A0A2I0IDT6-F1
#
_entry.id   AF-A0A2I0IDT6-F1
#
_cell.length_a   1.000
_cell.length_b   1.000
_cell.length_c   1.000
_cell.angle_alpha   90.00
_cell.angle_beta   90.00
_cell.angle_gamma   90.00
#
_symmetry.space_group_name_H-M   'P 1'
#
loop_
_entity.id
_entity.type
_entity.pdbx_description
1 polymer ?
#
loop_
_entity_poly.entity_id
_entity_poly.type
_entity_poly.pdbx_seq_one_letter_code
_entity_poly.pdbx_strand_id
1 'polypeptide(L)' 'MAVYYKFKSARDYDSVPMDGPFISVGALKEKIFETKHLGRGTDFDLVVTNAQTNE' A
#
# COMPACT_ATOMS: atom_id res chain seq x y z
N MET A 1 11.42 -9.52 -3.20
CA MET A 1 10.59 -9.60 -1.97
C MET A 1 9.33 -8.77 -2.21
N ALA A 2 8.25 -8.90 -1.44
CA ALA A 2 7.02 -8.14 -1.70
C ALA A 2 6.31 -7.72 -0.41
N VAL A 3 5.67 -6.54 -0.42
CA VAL A 3 4.73 -6.13 0.62
C VAL A 3 3.36 -6.64 0.22
N TYR A 4 2.73 -7.42 1.09
CA TYR A 4 1.34 -7.80 0.93
C TYR A 4 0.47 -6.82 1.70
N TYR A 5 -0.48 -6.20 1.01
CA TYR A 5 -1.42 -5.23 1.59
C TYR A 5 -2.84 -5.57 1.16
N LYS A 6 -3.82 -5.08 1.90
CA LYS A 6 -5.21 -5.12 1.45
C LYS A 6 -5.94 -3.87 1.91
N PHE A 7 -6.91 -3.42 1.14
CA PHE A 7 -7.84 -2.42 1.64
C PHE A 7 -8.70 -3.01 2.75
N LYS A 8 -9.11 -2.17 3.70
CA LYS A 8 -9.97 -2.60 4.82
C LYS A 8 -11.27 -3.27 4.35
N SER A 9 -11.81 -2.80 3.22
CA SER A 9 -13.01 -3.35 2.58
C SER A 9 -12.74 -4.54 1.65
N ALA A 10 -11.48 -4.83 1.33
CA ALA A 10 -11.11 -5.93 0.45
C ALA A 10 -10.97 -7.25 1.22
N ARG A 11 -11.38 -8.33 0.57
CA ARG A 11 -11.22 -9.70 1.09
C ARG A 11 -9.80 -10.21 0.87
N ASP A 12 -9.30 -10.03 -0.35
CA ASP A 12 -8.05 -10.61 -0.83
C ASP A 12 -6.90 -9.58 -0.74
N TYR A 13 -5.67 -10.09 -0.63
CA TYR A 13 -4.46 -9.26 -0.58
C TYR A 13 -3.91 -8.98 -1.98
N ASP A 14 -3.43 -7.76 -2.14
CA ASP A 14 -2.58 -7.35 -3.24
C ASP A 14 -1.11 -7.36 -2.80
N SER A 15 -0.21 -7.27 -3.78
CA SER A 15 1.22 -7.21 -3.49
C SER A 15 1.92 -6.10 -4.26
N VAL A 16 2.92 -5.49 -3.62
CA VAL A 16 3.83 -4.53 -4.24
C VAL A 16 5.24 -5.12 -4.22
N PRO A 17 5.90 -5.28 -5.38
CA PRO A 17 7.27 -5.77 -5.43
C PRO A 17 8.24 -4.75 -4.78
N MET A 18 9.16 -5.28 -3.98
CA MET A 18 10.23 -4.55 -3.32
C MET A 18 11.58 -4.97 -3.89
N ASP A 19 12.36 -3.96 -4.29
CA ASP A 19 13.71 -4.11 -4.83
C ASP A 19 14.79 -4.24 -3.74
N GLY A 20 14.42 -3.99 -2.47
CA GLY A 20 15.30 -4.06 -1.30
C GLY A 20 14.61 -4.65 -0.07
N PRO A 21 15.28 -4.65 1.09
CA PRO A 21 14.76 -5.23 2.33
C PRO A 21 13.58 -4.45 2.93
N PHE A 22 13.42 -3.18 2.57
CA PHE A 22 12.32 -2.33 3.01
C PHE A 22 11.88 -1.38 1.89
N ILE A 23 10.66 -0.86 2.02
CA ILE A 23 10.11 0.21 1.19
C ILE A 23 9.65 1.35 2.11
N SER A 24 9.81 2.59 1.68
CA SER A 24 9.27 3.73 2.41
C SER A 24 7.74 3.76 2.29
N VAL A 25 7.05 4.27 3.31
CA VAL A 25 5.58 4.39 3.28
C VAL A 25 5.12 5.26 2.12
N GLY A 26 5.85 6.35 1.81
CA GLY A 26 5.56 7.22 0.67
C GLY A 26 5.59 6.47 -0.66
N ALA A 27 6.68 5.76 -0.95
CA ALA A 27 6.80 4.98 -2.19
C ALA A 27 5.79 3.84 -2.27
N LEU A 28 5.44 3.21 -1.14
CA LEU A 28 4.38 2.22 -1.07
C LEU A 28 3.03 2.84 -1.48
N LYS A 29 2.67 4.00 -0.92
CA LYS A 29 1.44 4.71 -1.26
C LYS A 29 1.41 5.07 -2.75
N GLU A 30 2.49 5.64 -3.29
CA GLU A 30 2.58 6.00 -4.72
C GLU A 30 2.33 4.80 -5.63
N LYS A 31 3.01 3.67 -5.38
CA LYS A 31 2.77 2.43 -6.14
C LYS A 31 1.33 1.94 -6.04
N ILE A 32 0.68 2.07 -4.87
CA ILE A 32 -0.73 1.71 -4.70
C ILE A 32 -1.64 2.66 -5.51
N PHE A 33 -1.39 3.97 -5.47
CA PHE A 33 -2.13 4.96 -6.25
C PHE A 33 -2.07 4.67 -7.76
N GLU A 34 -0.86 4.37 -8.26
CA GLU A 34 -0.64 4.01 -9.66
C GLU A 34 -1.34 2.70 -10.03
N THR A 35 -1.12 1.63 -9.26
CA THR A 35 -1.60 0.28 -9.58
C THR A 35 -3.12 0.16 -9.46
N LYS A 36 -3.74 0.90 -8.53
CA LYS A 36 -5.19 0.88 -8.28
C LYS A 36 -5.93 2.02 -8.97
N HIS A 37 -5.23 2.83 -9.77
CA HIS A 37 -5.79 3.96 -10.51
C HIS A 37 -6.60 4.92 -9.63
N LEU A 38 -6.10 5.19 -8.43
CA LEU A 38 -6.78 5.99 -7.40
C LEU A 38 -6.68 7.52 -7.63
N GLY A 39 -6.23 7.95 -8.81
CA GLY A 39 -6.01 9.35 -9.13
C GLY A 39 -4.76 9.94 -8.45
N ARG A 40 -4.70 11.26 -8.32
CA ARG A 40 -3.51 12.00 -7.84
C ARG A 40 -3.43 12.17 -6.31
N GLY A 41 -4.31 11.51 -5.55
CA GLY A 41 -4.33 11.62 -4.09
C GLY A 41 -4.71 13.00 -3.55
N THR A 42 -5.38 13.84 -4.35
CA THR A 42 -5.84 15.17 -3.93
C THR A 42 -7.12 15.12 -3.11
N ASP A 43 -7.91 14.06 -3.27
CA ASP A 43 -9.26 13.96 -2.72
C ASP A 43 -9.30 13.09 -1.46
N PHE A 44 -8.28 12.24 -1.25
CA PHE A 44 -8.15 11.35 -0.09
C PHE A 44 -6.70 10.90 0.10
N ASP A 45 -6.34 10.52 1.33
CA ASP A 45 -5.06 9.90 1.67
C ASP A 45 -5.25 8.42 2.02
N LEU A 46 -4.21 7.62 1.82
CA LEU A 46 -4.12 6.24 2.27
C LEU A 46 -3.52 6.20 3.68
N VAL A 47 -4.26 5.74 4.67
CA VAL A 47 -3.68 5.42 5.97
C VAL A 47 -3.17 3.98 5.94
N VAL A 48 -1.88 3.80 6.27
CA VAL A 48 -1.25 2.48 6.31
C VAL A 48 -1.20 2.04 7.77
N THR A 49 -1.66 0.82 8.03
CA THR A 49 -1.60 0.17 9.34
C THR A 49 -0.96 -1.20 9.18
N ASN A 50 -0.03 -1.54 10.05
CA ASN A 50 0.63 -2.83 10.07
C ASN A 50 -0.36 -3.92 10.55
N ALA A 51 -0.57 -4.95 9.73
CA ALA A 51 -1.53 -6.01 10.05
C ALA A 51 -1.11 -6.93 11.20
N GLN A 52 0.19 -6.95 11.57
CA GLN A 52 0.73 -7.80 12.63
C GLN A 52 0.76 -7.07 13.98
N THR A 53 1.14 -5.79 13.99
CA THR A 53 1.28 -5.01 15.23
C THR A 53 0.10 -4.08 15.50
N ASN A 54 -0.77 -3.86 14.50
CA ASN A 54 -1.85 -2.86 14.52
C ASN A 54 -1.36 -1.42 14.75
N GLU A 55 -0.11 -1.15 14.39
CA GLU A 55 0.48 0.20 14.38
C GLU A 55 0.12 0.96 13.09
#